data_AF-A0A8C4QL22-F1
#
_entry.id   AF-A0A8C4QL22-F1
#
_cell.length_a   1.000
_cell.length_b   1.000
_cell.length_c   1.000
_cell.angle_alpha   90.00
_cell.angle_beta   90.00
_cell.angle_gamma   90.00
#
_symmetry.space_group_name_H-M   'P 1'
#
loop_
_entity.id
_entity.type
_entity.pdbx_description
1 polymer ?
#
loop_
_entity_poly.entity_id
_entity_poly.type
_entity_poly.pdbx_seq_one_letter_code
_entity_poly.pdbx_strand_id
1 'polypeptide(L)'
;MQHIYLQVKLEDECVRPETCPCYHHGKAYEPGKKIVVDCNTCVCKARKWSCTDIQCPRSCLTLGATNFLTFDGSHYTFGGGCRYVLAQDFCGTASGTFRIVMESVYCESHMAHCTKNLYVYYRGTEVEFTNGRPQIRKKSVSGADINLISSGSYYIMATSGGLSILWDKGTRVVVKLSPHYRVSLFCLLSYLNHNNHTCLLNLNECMIMTPS
;
A
#
# COMPACT_ATOMS: atom_id res chain seq x y z
N MET A 1 -10.99 -16.22 -53.52
CA MET A 1 -11.07 -15.36 -52.33
C MET A 1 -9.66 -14.99 -51.92
N GLN A 2 -9.26 -13.75 -52.15
CA GLN A 2 -7.92 -13.26 -51.83
C GLN A 2 -7.96 -12.76 -50.39
N HIS A 3 -7.29 -13.46 -49.47
CA HIS A 3 -7.12 -12.99 -48.09
C HIS A 3 -6.26 -11.72 -48.14
N ILE A 4 -6.88 -10.55 -48.04
CA ILE A 4 -6.16 -9.29 -47.81
C ILE A 4 -5.63 -9.38 -46.38
N TYR A 5 -4.36 -9.78 -46.23
CA TYR A 5 -3.72 -9.74 -44.93
C TYR A 5 -3.41 -8.29 -44.60
N LEU A 6 -3.92 -7.78 -43.48
CA LEU A 6 -3.51 -6.50 -42.93
C LEU A 6 -2.00 -6.59 -42.64
N GLN A 7 -1.16 -5.78 -43.28
CA GLN A 7 0.28 -5.71 -43.01
C GLN A 7 0.60 -4.39 -42.31
N VAL A 8 1.59 -4.41 -41.43
CA VAL A 8 2.09 -3.22 -40.73
C VAL A 8 3.57 -3.04 -41.03
N LYS A 9 3.98 -1.79 -41.24
CA LYS A 9 5.39 -1.45 -41.38
C LYS A 9 6.08 -1.59 -40.01
N LEU A 10 7.13 -2.39 -39.95
CA LEU A 10 8.03 -2.54 -38.82
C LEU A 10 9.44 -2.27 -39.35
N GLU A 11 10.06 -1.17 -38.89
CA GLU A 11 11.28 -0.64 -39.51
C GLU A 11 11.07 -0.45 -41.02
N ASP A 12 11.77 -1.18 -41.87
CA ASP A 12 11.65 -1.09 -43.34
C ASP A 12 10.94 -2.30 -43.99
N GLU A 13 10.35 -3.19 -43.20
CA GLU A 13 9.63 -4.37 -43.70
C GLU A 13 8.12 -4.34 -43.40
N CYS A 14 7.33 -4.90 -44.32
CA CYS A 14 5.90 -5.12 -44.14
C CYS A 14 5.66 -6.50 -43.53
N VAL A 15 5.39 -6.53 -42.23
CA VAL A 15 5.17 -7.78 -41.48
C VAL A 15 3.72 -7.93 -41.05
N ARG A 16 3.35 -9.14 -40.60
CA ARG A 16 2.01 -9.36 -40.05
C ARG A 16 1.89 -8.69 -38.66
N PRO A 17 0.71 -8.15 -38.28
CA PRO A 17 0.51 -7.53 -36.97
C PRO A 17 0.93 -8.45 -35.82
N GLU A 18 0.69 -9.76 -35.94
CA GLU A 18 0.98 -10.75 -34.91
C GLU A 18 2.47 -10.94 -34.66
N THR A 19 3.32 -10.65 -35.65
CA THR A 19 4.79 -10.77 -35.54
C THR A 19 5.44 -9.53 -34.91
N CYS A 20 4.69 -8.47 -34.68
CA CYS A 20 5.25 -7.24 -34.16
C CYS A 20 5.50 -7.29 -32.64
N PRO A 21 6.65 -6.75 -32.17
CA PRO A 21 6.97 -6.71 -30.75
C PRO A 21 6.09 -5.74 -29.97
N CYS A 22 5.98 -5.97 -28.67
CA CYS A 22 5.40 -5.02 -27.70
C CYS A 22 6.52 -4.30 -26.96
N TYR A 23 6.24 -3.11 -26.44
CA TYR A 23 7.21 -2.33 -25.66
C TYR A 23 6.75 -2.16 -24.22
N HIS A 24 7.68 -2.29 -23.28
CA HIS A 24 7.45 -2.01 -21.86
C HIS A 24 8.72 -1.38 -21.26
N HIS A 25 8.57 -0.19 -20.66
CA HIS A 25 9.68 0.65 -20.18
C HIS A 25 10.83 0.81 -21.21
N GLY A 26 10.46 1.08 -22.47
CA GLY A 26 11.42 1.29 -23.57
C GLY A 26 12.06 0.02 -24.14
N LYS A 27 11.84 -1.16 -23.54
CA LYS A 27 12.38 -2.44 -24.03
C LYS A 27 11.37 -3.17 -24.91
N ALA A 28 11.85 -3.72 -26.04
CA ALA A 28 11.07 -4.55 -26.95
C ALA A 28 10.93 -6.00 -26.44
N TYR A 29 9.75 -6.59 -26.63
CA TYR A 29 9.40 -7.96 -26.27
C TYR A 29 8.72 -8.64 -27.46
N GLU A 30 9.19 -9.84 -27.79
CA GLU A 30 8.61 -10.64 -28.87
C GLU A 30 7.14 -11.02 -28.60
N PRO A 31 6.34 -11.26 -29.65
CA PRO A 31 5.01 -11.84 -29.51
C PRO A 31 5.00 -13.10 -28.64
N GLY A 32 3.99 -13.23 -27.78
CA GLY A 32 3.86 -14.35 -26.85
C GLY A 32 4.71 -14.24 -25.58
N LYS A 33 5.66 -13.30 -25.49
CA LYS A 33 6.40 -13.05 -24.24
C LYS A 33 5.45 -12.57 -23.15
N LYS A 34 5.76 -13.02 -21.93
CA LYS A 34 5.02 -12.68 -20.72
C LYS A 34 5.85 -11.78 -19.83
N ILE A 35 5.21 -10.75 -19.30
CA ILE A 35 5.76 -9.90 -18.24
C ILE A 35 4.78 -9.89 -17.07
N VAL A 36 5.29 -9.58 -15.88
CA VAL A 36 4.46 -9.34 -14.70
C VAL A 36 4.46 -7.85 -14.43
N VAL A 37 3.27 -7.27 -14.34
CA VAL A 37 3.03 -5.87 -13.96
C VAL A 37 2.20 -5.91 -12.69
N ASP A 38 2.77 -5.43 -11.58
CA ASP A 38 2.27 -5.63 -10.22
C ASP A 38 2.08 -7.11 -9.87
N CYS A 39 0.82 -7.59 -9.89
CA CYS A 39 0.46 -9.00 -9.72
C CYS A 39 -0.19 -9.60 -10.98
N ASN A 40 -0.36 -8.80 -12.03
CA ASN A 40 -0.99 -9.21 -13.28
C ASN A 40 0.03 -9.78 -14.26
N THR A 41 -0.39 -10.80 -15.00
CA THR A 41 0.42 -11.37 -16.09
C THR A 41 -0.04 -10.79 -17.42
N CYS A 42 0.87 -10.13 -18.12
CA CYS A 42 0.64 -9.52 -19.42
C CYS A 42 1.34 -10.32 -20.52
N VAL A 43 0.61 -10.63 -21.60
CA VAL A 43 1.13 -11.34 -22.76
C VAL A 43 1.14 -10.40 -23.96
N CYS A 44 2.28 -10.33 -24.65
CA CYS A 44 2.39 -9.54 -25.88
C CYS A 44 1.60 -10.22 -27.02
N LYS A 45 0.60 -9.53 -27.57
CA LYS A 45 -0.20 -9.97 -28.72
C LYS A 45 -0.40 -8.81 -29.68
N ALA A 46 0.16 -8.92 -30.88
CA ALA A 46 -0.01 -7.95 -31.97
C ALA A 46 0.21 -6.48 -31.53
N ARG A 47 1.41 -6.17 -31.02
CA ARG A 47 1.80 -4.86 -30.43
C ARG A 47 1.07 -4.43 -29.16
N LYS A 48 0.09 -5.19 -28.66
CA LYS A 48 -0.68 -4.85 -27.46
C LYS A 48 -0.37 -5.81 -26.32
N TRP A 49 -0.42 -5.28 -25.10
CA TRP A 49 -0.38 -6.09 -23.90
C TRP A 49 -1.79 -6.58 -23.57
N SER A 50 -1.97 -7.90 -23.54
CA SER A 50 -3.18 -8.56 -23.03
C SER A 50 -2.89 -9.00 -21.61
N CYS A 51 -3.37 -8.26 -20.62
CA CYS A 51 -3.14 -8.52 -19.20
C CYS A 51 -4.31 -9.24 -18.53
N THR A 52 -4.03 -9.99 -17.47
CA THR A 52 -5.05 -10.35 -16.49
C THR A 52 -5.58 -9.10 -15.79
N ASP A 53 -6.81 -9.17 -15.28
CA ASP A 53 -7.45 -8.09 -14.52
C ASP A 53 -7.69 -8.56 -13.07
N ILE A 54 -6.60 -8.73 -12.35
CA ILE A 54 -6.58 -9.10 -10.93
C ILE A 54 -6.33 -7.83 -10.13
N GLN A 55 -7.19 -7.56 -9.16
CA GLN A 55 -6.95 -6.51 -8.19
C GLN A 55 -5.75 -6.90 -7.31
N CYS A 56 -4.69 -6.11 -7.34
CA CYS A 56 -3.46 -6.41 -6.63
C CYS A 56 -3.48 -5.85 -5.19
N PRO A 57 -2.78 -6.52 -4.25
CA PRO A 57 -2.54 -5.95 -2.93
C PRO A 57 -1.82 -4.59 -3.06
N ARG A 58 -2.21 -3.63 -2.23
CA ARG A 58 -1.60 -2.30 -2.22
C ARG A 58 -0.76 -2.11 -0.97
N SER A 59 0.24 -1.26 -1.07
CA SER A 59 1.12 -0.94 0.06
C SER A 59 1.25 0.57 0.26
N CYS A 60 1.23 1.04 1.50
CA CYS A 60 1.73 2.36 1.87
C CYS A 60 2.99 2.19 2.71
N LEU A 61 3.91 3.16 2.65
CA LEU A 61 5.11 3.10 3.45
C LEU A 61 5.62 4.46 3.90
N THR A 62 6.39 4.44 4.97
CA THR A 62 7.17 5.59 5.43
C THR A 62 8.58 5.55 4.84
N LEU A 63 9.03 6.73 4.39
CA LEU A 63 10.34 6.97 3.81
C LEU A 63 11.12 7.87 4.78
N GLY A 64 11.73 7.25 5.79
CA GLY A 64 12.41 7.97 6.86
C GLY A 64 11.44 8.67 7.82
N ALA A 65 11.86 9.81 8.36
CA ALA A 65 11.14 10.50 9.44
C ALA A 65 9.80 11.12 8.99
N THR A 66 9.81 11.82 7.86
CA THR A 66 8.72 12.74 7.50
C THR A 66 8.06 12.43 6.16
N ASN A 67 8.61 11.52 5.36
CA ASN A 67 8.06 11.25 4.03
C ASN A 67 7.20 9.99 4.02
N PHE A 68 6.17 9.99 3.18
CA PHE A 68 5.15 8.96 3.10
C PHE A 68 4.82 8.69 1.64
N LEU A 69 4.65 7.40 1.32
CA LEU A 69 4.07 6.94 0.07
C LEU A 69 2.73 6.29 0.38
N THR A 70 1.65 6.81 -0.20
CA THR A 70 0.29 6.31 -0.02
C THR A 70 0.00 5.12 -0.94
N PHE A 71 -1.16 4.46 -0.74
CA PHE A 71 -1.54 3.24 -1.48
C PHE A 71 -1.73 3.43 -2.99
N ASP A 72 -1.99 4.66 -3.43
CA ASP A 72 -2.10 5.09 -4.83
C ASP A 72 -0.76 5.58 -5.42
N GLY A 73 0.32 5.57 -4.63
CA GLY A 73 1.65 6.02 -5.04
C GLY A 73 1.89 7.53 -4.87
N SER A 74 0.95 8.27 -4.27
CA SER A 74 1.16 9.70 -3.98
C SER A 74 2.18 9.90 -2.85
N HIS A 75 3.00 10.95 -2.97
CA HIS A 75 4.07 11.27 -2.01
C HIS A 75 3.69 12.47 -1.15
N TYR A 76 3.86 12.35 0.17
CA TYR A 76 3.58 13.41 1.14
C TYR A 76 4.72 13.58 2.13
N THR A 77 4.91 14.82 2.60
CA THR A 77 5.86 15.15 3.66
C THR A 77 5.11 15.74 4.85
N PHE A 78 5.29 15.14 6.03
CA PHE A 78 4.67 15.56 7.28
C PHE A 78 5.64 15.34 8.45
N GLY A 79 5.95 16.40 9.20
CA GLY A 79 6.95 16.42 10.28
C GLY A 79 6.41 16.71 11.67
N GLY A 80 5.12 16.45 11.92
CA GLY A 80 4.52 16.70 13.23
C GLY A 80 4.88 15.64 14.27
N GLY A 81 5.15 16.08 15.50
CA GLY A 81 5.42 15.24 16.68
C GLY A 81 4.21 14.60 17.35
N CYS A 82 3.11 14.42 16.63
CA CYS A 82 1.85 13.95 17.20
C CYS A 82 1.44 12.59 16.62
N ARG A 83 0.34 12.04 17.16
CA ARG A 83 -0.28 10.83 16.64
C ARG A 83 -1.15 11.12 15.43
N TYR A 84 -1.03 10.31 14.40
CA TYR A 84 -1.86 10.38 13.20
C TYR A 84 -2.28 8.98 12.74
N VAL A 85 -3.46 8.88 12.16
CA VAL A 85 -3.93 7.65 11.53
C VAL A 85 -3.16 7.45 10.24
N LEU A 86 -2.48 6.32 10.11
CA LEU A 86 -1.78 5.92 8.90
C LEU A 86 -2.71 5.21 7.92
N ALA A 87 -3.62 4.38 8.44
CA ALA A 87 -4.65 3.70 7.65
C ALA A 87 -5.79 3.19 8.54
N GLN A 88 -7.01 3.21 8.02
CA GLN A 88 -8.18 2.58 8.64
C GLN A 88 -9.21 2.25 7.55
N ASP A 89 -10.09 1.28 7.82
CA ASP A 89 -11.14 0.83 6.89
C ASP A 89 -12.54 1.35 7.22
N PHE A 90 -12.63 2.37 8.07
CA PHE A 90 -13.89 3.04 8.40
C PHE A 90 -13.75 4.56 8.31
N CYS A 91 -14.86 5.19 7.92
CA CYS A 91 -15.02 6.65 7.88
C CYS A 91 -16.43 7.00 8.38
N GLY A 92 -16.56 8.11 9.12
CA GLY A 92 -17.84 8.52 9.70
C GLY A 92 -18.35 7.57 10.79
N THR A 93 -19.62 7.21 10.73
CA THR A 93 -20.32 6.36 11.73
C THR A 93 -20.19 4.86 11.48
N ALA A 94 -19.49 4.45 10.42
CA ALA A 94 -19.32 3.04 10.08
C ALA A 94 -18.39 2.31 11.07
N SER A 95 -18.70 1.05 11.36
CA SER A 95 -17.81 0.15 12.08
C SER A 95 -16.74 -0.40 11.13
N GLY A 96 -15.46 -0.27 11.50
CA GLY A 96 -14.34 -0.85 10.76
C GLY A 96 -13.72 -2.07 11.42
N THR A 97 -12.88 -2.76 10.67
CA THR A 97 -12.13 -3.92 11.16
C THR A 97 -10.75 -3.56 11.70
N PHE A 98 -10.15 -2.47 11.21
CA PHE A 98 -8.82 -2.07 11.66
C PHE A 98 -8.57 -0.56 11.68
N ARG A 99 -7.62 -0.18 12.53
CA ARG A 99 -7.03 1.17 12.60
C ARG A 99 -5.54 1.06 12.90
N ILE A 100 -4.73 1.82 12.18
CA ILE A 100 -3.29 1.92 12.39
C ILE A 100 -2.99 3.38 12.72
N VAL A 101 -2.52 3.62 13.93
CA VAL A 101 -2.09 4.93 14.40
C VAL A 101 -0.58 4.92 14.54
N MET A 102 0.05 6.00 14.11
CA MET A 102 1.50 6.18 14.16
C MET A 102 1.85 7.42 14.95
N GLU A 103 2.97 7.34 15.66
CA GLU A 103 3.54 8.43 16.45
C GLU A 103 5.01 8.55 16.12
N SER A 104 5.44 9.74 15.70
CA SER A 104 6.86 10.01 15.47
C SER A 104 7.53 10.41 16.78
N VAL A 105 8.60 9.72 17.18
CA VAL A 105 9.36 10.00 18.41
C VAL A 105 10.64 10.77 18.07
N TYR A 106 10.83 11.93 18.70
CA TYR A 106 12.06 12.71 18.60
C TYR A 106 13.17 12.12 19.46
N CYS A 107 14.41 12.10 18.95
CA CYS A 107 15.57 11.98 19.81
C CYS A 107 16.17 13.34 20.10
N GLU A 108 16.53 13.55 21.36
CA GLU A 108 17.23 14.76 21.82
C GLU A 108 18.61 14.93 21.17
N SER A 109 19.27 13.84 20.77
CA SER A 109 20.66 13.86 20.29
C SER A 109 20.85 14.29 18.83
N HIS A 110 19.81 14.32 18.00
CA HIS A 110 19.95 14.47 16.54
C HIS A 110 19.00 15.48 15.89
N MET A 111 18.23 16.26 16.66
CA MET A 111 17.21 17.18 16.12
C MET A 111 16.31 16.51 15.05
N ALA A 112 16.05 15.20 15.18
CA ALA A 112 15.38 14.39 14.18
C ALA A 112 14.51 13.31 14.83
N HIS A 113 13.50 12.82 14.09
CA HIS A 113 12.70 11.67 14.51
C HIS A 113 13.47 10.38 14.24
N CYS A 114 13.79 9.61 15.29
CA CYS A 114 14.59 8.39 15.14
C CYS A 114 13.76 7.13 15.05
N THR A 115 12.55 7.16 15.62
CA THR A 115 11.69 5.99 15.68
C THR A 115 10.24 6.39 15.46
N LYS A 116 9.48 5.45 14.92
CA LYS A 116 8.03 5.56 14.79
C LYS A 116 7.41 4.43 15.61
N ASN A 117 6.57 4.82 16.56
CA ASN A 117 5.74 3.90 17.31
C ASN A 117 4.46 3.64 16.52
N LEU A 118 3.98 2.39 16.55
CA LEU A 118 2.70 2.02 15.93
C LEU A 118 1.74 1.45 16.97
N TYR A 119 0.48 1.84 16.84
CA TYR A 119 -0.65 1.34 17.61
C TYR A 119 -1.66 0.76 16.63
N VAL A 120 -1.82 -0.55 16.64
CA VAL A 120 -2.62 -1.31 15.67
C VAL A 120 -3.82 -1.89 16.39
N TYR A 121 -4.99 -1.50 15.95
CA TYR A 121 -6.27 -2.01 16.40
C TYR A 121 -6.81 -2.92 15.30
N TYR A 122 -7.00 -4.21 15.58
CA TYR A 122 -7.50 -5.17 14.61
C TYR A 122 -8.52 -6.10 15.27
N ARG A 123 -9.79 -6.02 14.83
CA ARG A 123 -10.91 -6.84 15.33
C ARG A 123 -10.98 -6.91 16.87
N GLY A 124 -10.75 -5.78 17.53
CA GLY A 124 -10.77 -5.65 19.00
C GLY A 124 -9.49 -6.08 19.72
N THR A 125 -8.45 -6.51 18.99
CA THR A 125 -7.10 -6.76 19.52
C THR A 125 -6.23 -5.52 19.32
N GLU A 126 -5.43 -5.18 20.32
CA GLU A 126 -4.54 -4.02 20.32
C GLU A 126 -3.09 -4.49 20.35
N VAL A 127 -2.31 -4.06 19.36
CA VAL A 127 -0.88 -4.40 19.21
C VAL A 127 -0.06 -3.12 19.14
N GLU A 128 0.94 -3.01 19.99
CA GLU A 128 1.87 -1.89 20.03
C GLU A 128 3.23 -2.30 19.49
N PHE A 129 3.79 -1.53 18.56
CA PHE A 129 5.17 -1.66 18.08
C PHE A 129 5.95 -0.49 18.67
N THR A 130 6.52 -0.72 19.84
CA THR A 130 7.23 0.30 20.62
C THR A 130 8.49 -0.32 21.22
N ASN A 131 9.48 0.51 21.56
CA ASN A 131 10.69 0.06 22.26
C ASN A 131 11.38 -1.15 21.58
N GLY A 132 11.42 -1.14 20.24
CA GLY A 132 12.06 -2.15 19.42
C GLY A 132 11.37 -3.53 19.34
N ARG A 133 10.15 -3.72 19.85
CA ARG A 133 9.40 -4.99 19.73
C ARG A 133 7.87 -4.83 19.70
N PRO A 134 7.12 -5.74 19.05
CA PRO A 134 5.67 -5.76 19.13
C PRO A 134 5.16 -6.38 20.45
N GLN A 135 4.11 -5.82 21.04
CA GLN A 135 3.42 -6.35 22.22
C GLN A 135 1.90 -6.29 22.03
N ILE A 136 1.22 -7.39 22.30
CA ILE A 136 -0.25 -7.42 22.37
C ILE A 136 -0.68 -6.85 23.72
N ARG A 137 -1.36 -5.69 23.72
CA ARG A 137 -1.85 -5.03 24.93
C ARG A 137 -3.20 -5.54 25.37
N LYS A 138 -4.06 -5.81 24.41
CA LYS A 138 -5.42 -6.31 24.64
C LYS A 138 -5.75 -7.34 23.59
N LYS A 139 -6.25 -8.51 24.01
CA LYS A 139 -6.77 -9.53 23.11
C LYS A 139 -8.28 -9.39 22.99
N SER A 140 -8.78 -9.55 21.76
CA SER A 140 -10.23 -9.63 21.53
C SER A 140 -10.84 -10.87 22.17
N VAL A 141 -12.07 -10.75 22.67
CA VAL A 141 -12.83 -11.85 23.26
C VAL A 141 -13.19 -12.90 22.21
N SER A 142 -13.46 -12.49 20.97
CA SER A 142 -13.76 -13.39 19.85
C SER A 142 -12.52 -14.02 19.21
N GLY A 143 -11.32 -13.66 19.67
CA GLY A 143 -10.05 -14.04 19.06
C GLY A 143 -9.80 -13.29 17.75
N ALA A 144 -8.60 -12.75 17.58
CA ALA A 144 -8.13 -12.23 16.30
C ALA A 144 -6.95 -13.07 15.83
N ASP A 145 -6.98 -13.49 14.58
CA ASP A 145 -5.89 -14.25 13.95
C ASP A 145 -4.77 -13.30 13.56
N ILE A 146 -3.82 -13.14 14.49
CA ILE A 146 -2.66 -12.26 14.37
C ILE A 146 -1.41 -13.11 14.57
N ASN A 147 -0.56 -13.12 13.55
CA ASN A 147 0.75 -13.74 13.59
C ASN A 147 1.82 -12.65 13.68
N LEU A 148 2.67 -12.74 14.70
CA LEU A 148 3.81 -11.85 14.90
C LEU A 148 5.11 -12.62 14.67
N ILE A 149 5.88 -12.19 13.68
CA ILE A 149 7.08 -12.89 13.22
C ILE A 149 8.26 -11.91 13.22
N SER A 150 9.41 -12.36 13.72
CA SER A 150 10.68 -11.65 13.54
C SER A 150 11.40 -12.22 12.32
N SER A 151 11.80 -11.37 11.39
CA SER A 151 12.52 -11.76 10.17
C SER A 151 13.61 -10.74 9.84
N GLY A 152 14.87 -11.11 10.10
CA GLY A 152 16.01 -10.20 9.95
C GLY A 152 15.90 -8.97 10.86
N SER A 153 16.01 -7.77 10.28
CA SER A 153 15.83 -6.51 11.01
C SER A 153 14.37 -6.12 11.23
N TYR A 154 13.40 -6.85 10.66
CA TYR A 154 11.99 -6.49 10.68
C TYR A 154 11.18 -7.33 11.67
N TYR A 155 10.16 -6.71 12.26
CA TYR A 155 8.99 -7.42 12.77
C TYR A 155 7.85 -7.34 11.76
N ILE A 156 7.17 -8.45 11.58
CA ILE A 156 6.05 -8.60 10.67
C ILE A 156 4.83 -9.02 11.47
N MET A 157 3.76 -8.24 11.37
CA MET A 157 2.43 -8.67 11.76
C MET A 157 1.66 -9.04 10.52
N ALA A 158 1.04 -10.21 10.51
CA ALA A 158 0.19 -10.67 9.43
C ALA A 158 -1.13 -11.20 10.01
N THR A 159 -2.20 -11.02 9.26
CA THR A 159 -3.54 -11.51 9.61
C THR A 159 -4.09 -12.35 8.46
N SER A 160 -4.97 -13.31 8.76
CA SER A 160 -5.69 -14.06 7.71
C SER A 160 -6.63 -13.18 6.90
N GLY A 161 -7.05 -12.03 7.45
CA GLY A 161 -7.76 -10.99 6.70
C GLY A 161 -6.89 -10.26 5.68
N GLY A 162 -5.58 -10.53 5.59
CA GLY A 162 -4.74 -9.97 4.55
C GLY A 162 -4.27 -8.53 4.81
N LEU A 163 -4.36 -8.06 6.06
CA LEU A 163 -3.59 -6.92 6.58
C LEU A 163 -2.23 -7.43 7.05
N SER A 164 -1.16 -6.78 6.59
CA SER A 164 0.20 -7.01 7.06
C SER A 164 0.94 -5.72 7.35
N ILE A 165 1.76 -5.72 8.39
CA ILE A 165 2.60 -4.58 8.79
C ILE A 165 4.04 -5.07 8.92
N LEU A 166 4.97 -4.37 8.28
CA LEU A 166 6.40 -4.60 8.40
C LEU A 166 7.03 -3.37 9.06
N TRP A 167 7.73 -3.57 10.17
CA TRP A 167 8.38 -2.50 10.93
C TRP A 167 9.84 -2.83 11.17
N ASP A 168 10.73 -1.89 10.83
CA ASP A 168 12.19 -2.04 10.94
C ASP A 168 12.74 -1.72 12.34
N LYS A 169 11.88 -1.48 13.33
CA LYS A 169 12.22 -1.01 14.69
C LYS A 169 12.66 0.46 14.75
N GLY A 170 12.70 1.14 13.61
CA GLY A 170 13.11 2.52 13.43
C GLY A 170 12.01 3.35 12.80
N THR A 171 12.28 3.87 11.60
CA THR A 171 11.38 4.80 10.89
C THR A 171 10.68 4.19 9.69
N ARG A 172 11.01 2.96 9.28
CA ARG A 172 10.38 2.31 8.14
C ARG A 172 9.23 1.43 8.58
N VAL A 173 8.05 1.79 8.12
CA VAL A 173 6.79 1.09 8.30
C VAL A 173 6.23 0.83 6.91
N VAL A 174 5.85 -0.41 6.63
CA VAL A 174 5.13 -0.78 5.40
C VAL A 174 3.82 -1.43 5.82
N VAL A 175 2.71 -0.85 5.40
CA VAL A 175 1.38 -1.46 5.56
C VAL A 175 0.99 -2.04 4.22
N LYS A 176 0.65 -3.33 4.20
CA LYS A 176 0.13 -4.03 3.02
C LYS A 176 -1.30 -4.47 3.27
N LEU A 177 -2.14 -4.25 2.28
CA LEU A 177 -3.56 -4.60 2.36
C LEU A 177 -3.96 -5.42 1.14
N SER A 178 -4.69 -6.49 1.43
CA SER A 178 -5.37 -7.26 0.40
C SER A 178 -6.42 -6.42 -0.33
N PRO A 179 -6.74 -6.75 -1.59
CA PRO A 179 -7.51 -5.85 -2.47
C PRO A 179 -8.98 -5.67 -2.06
N HIS A 180 -9.51 -6.53 -1.19
CA HIS A 180 -10.88 -6.42 -0.69
C HIS A 180 -11.05 -5.29 0.34
N TYR A 181 -9.96 -4.78 0.92
CA TYR A 181 -10.04 -3.65 1.83
C TYR A 181 -10.39 -2.37 1.08
N ARG A 182 -11.37 -1.65 1.61
CA ARG A 182 -11.67 -0.28 1.20
C ARG A 182 -11.01 0.66 2.18
N VAL A 183 -10.04 1.43 1.69
CA VAL A 183 -9.25 2.37 2.50
C VAL A 183 -9.51 3.77 1.97
N SER A 184 -9.83 4.71 2.85
CA SER A 184 -9.96 6.12 2.47
C SER A 184 -8.59 6.78 2.46
N LEU A 185 -8.23 7.39 1.32
CA LEU A 185 -7.00 8.18 1.15
C LEU A 185 -6.94 9.39 2.10
N PHE A 186 -8.08 10.01 2.42
CA PHE A 186 -8.14 11.15 3.34
C PHE A 186 -7.88 10.78 4.81
N CYS A 187 -8.04 9.51 5.19
CA CYS A 187 -7.71 9.04 6.54
C CYS A 187 -6.23 8.75 6.75
N LEU A 188 -5.40 8.78 5.69
CA LEU A 188 -3.98 8.42 5.75
C LEU A 188 -3.11 9.44 6.52
N LEU A 189 -3.68 10.60 6.90
CA LEU A 189 -3.02 11.66 7.66
C LEU A 189 -4.00 12.41 8.61
N SER A 190 -4.93 11.71 9.27
CA SER A 190 -5.80 12.39 10.24
C SER A 190 -5.09 12.56 11.60
N TYR A 191 -4.94 13.81 12.03
CA TYR A 191 -4.38 14.20 13.33
C TYR A 191 -5.33 13.87 14.49
N LEU A 192 -4.84 13.22 15.55
CA LEU A 192 -5.61 12.96 16.77
C LEU A 192 -5.09 13.83 17.92
N ASN A 193 -5.84 14.88 18.28
CA ASN A 193 -5.58 15.63 19.51
C ASN A 193 -6.70 15.41 20.52
N HIS A 194 -6.31 15.29 21.78
CA HIS A 194 -7.17 14.83 22.87
C HIS A 194 -8.25 15.83 23.32
N ASN A 195 -8.38 17.04 22.74
CA ASN A 195 -9.20 18.11 23.34
C ASN A 195 -9.93 19.13 22.42
N ASN A 196 -9.96 19.00 21.08
CA ASN A 196 -10.95 19.75 20.27
C ASN A 196 -10.94 19.30 18.80
N HIS A 197 -12.13 19.11 18.23
CA HIS A 197 -12.34 18.61 16.87
C HIS A 197 -12.07 19.67 15.79
N THR A 198 -10.81 19.97 15.48
CA THR A 198 -10.46 20.75 14.28
C THR A 198 -9.49 19.96 13.41
N CYS A 199 -10.04 19.28 12.40
CA CYS A 199 -9.31 18.52 11.39
C CYS A 199 -9.18 19.36 10.11
N LEU A 200 -7.97 19.53 9.59
CA LEU A 200 -7.67 20.33 8.40
C LEU A 200 -7.96 19.63 7.06
N LEU A 201 -8.73 18.54 7.04
CA LEU A 201 -9.22 17.91 5.80
C LEU A 201 -10.64 17.38 6.05
N ASN A 202 -11.55 17.74 5.16
CA ASN A 202 -12.99 17.50 5.25
C ASN A 202 -13.29 15.98 5.43
N LEU A 203 -13.94 15.62 6.54
CA LEU A 203 -14.11 14.23 7.01
C LEU A 203 -15.29 13.46 6.37
N ASN A 204 -15.94 14.00 5.33
CA ASN A 204 -17.24 13.52 4.87
C ASN A 204 -17.28 12.83 3.50
N GLU A 205 -16.14 12.58 2.84
CA GLU A 205 -16.13 11.93 1.52
C GLU A 205 -15.20 10.71 1.48
N CYS A 206 -15.80 9.52 1.32
CA CYS A 206 -15.07 8.30 1.02
C CYS A 206 -14.74 8.28 -0.47
N MET A 207 -13.48 8.47 -0.85
CA MET A 207 -13.06 8.13 -2.22
C MET A 207 -12.93 6.62 -2.36
N ILE A 208 -13.70 6.06 -3.29
CA ILE A 208 -13.51 4.69 -3.78
C ILE A 208 -12.30 4.74 -4.71
N MET A 209 -11.21 4.03 -4.37
CA MET A 209 -10.06 3.92 -5.25
C MET A 209 -10.44 3.13 -6.51
N THR A 210 -10.82 3.83 -7.57
CA THR A 210 -10.96 3.25 -8.92
C THR A 210 -9.61 3.28 -9.63
N PRO A 211 -9.22 2.23 -10.35
CA PRO A 211 -7.99 2.22 -11.15
C PRO A 211 -8.09 3.24 -12.30
N SER A 212 -6.97 3.92 -12.60
CA SER A 212 -6.73 4.64 -13.85
C SER A 212 -6.42 3.69 -14.99
#